data_AF-A0A2R6R476-F1
#
_entry.id   AF-A0A2R6R476-F1
#
_cell.length_a   1.000
_cell.length_b   1.000
_cell.length_c   1.000
_cell.angle_alpha   90.00
_cell.angle_beta   90.00
_cell.angle_gamma   90.00
#
_symmetry.space_group_name_H-M   'P 1'
#
loop_
_entity.id
_entity.type
_entity.pdbx_description
1 polymer ?
#
loop_
_entity_poly.entity_id
_entity_poly.type
_entity_poly.pdbx_seq_one_letter_code
_entity_poly.pdbx_strand_id
1 'polypeptide(L)'
;MAKIVEIFVLVFSILLISSWVPISLSSKKPVGAARREDIPYIKCQVCEKLANQLYQQVQTKQTQISPKKISEYEIIEMSENVCNLKKQEADWILKIDIVEQGDKLELVEHDSEGQCNSECKTIERACQEVMGYSDTDVAEYLYKHKPQKDSLTHFLCNKLSKSCTNKPPPVPKDRTPGEPFFPKSSKEAEMDKILKSMEGMPGAPGMKMFSKEDLMNKNFGDEDADEDDDDDDDEADFPSKLGKVLREKTSTKSDWKQTITRKVVETGETLKRHANKFSNRIQKWWKGKKSSLKKKKSKSKSSKPEL
;
A
#
# COMPACT_ATOMS: atom_id res chain seq x y z
N MET A 1 58.00 23.04 -32.53
CA MET A 1 58.31 23.18 -31.09
C MET A 1 57.26 24.03 -30.37
N ALA A 2 57.10 25.32 -30.71
CA ALA A 2 56.14 26.21 -30.01
C ALA A 2 54.68 25.72 -30.00
N LYS A 3 54.14 25.27 -31.14
CA LYS A 3 52.75 24.76 -31.23
C LYS A 3 52.49 23.48 -30.43
N ILE A 4 53.51 22.64 -30.25
CA ILE A 4 53.39 21.40 -29.48
C ILE A 4 53.32 21.73 -27.99
N VAL A 5 54.12 22.69 -27.53
CA VAL A 5 54.08 23.18 -26.14
C VAL A 5 52.73 23.82 -25.82
N GLU A 6 52.17 24.59 -26.76
CA GLU A 6 50.85 25.21 -26.60
C GLU A 6 49.71 24.19 -26.46
N ILE A 7 49.75 23.12 -27.27
CA ILE A 7 48.79 22.01 -27.19
C ILE A 7 48.95 21.26 -25.86
N PHE A 8 50.18 20.98 -25.42
CA PHE A 8 50.41 20.31 -24.14
C PHE A 8 49.92 21.15 -22.95
N VAL A 9 50.12 22.47 -22.97
CA VAL A 9 49.63 23.37 -21.92
C VAL A 9 48.09 23.42 -21.89
N LEU A 10 47.43 23.43 -23.06
CA LEU A 10 45.97 23.38 -23.15
C LEU A 10 45.42 22.06 -22.62
N VAL A 11 46.02 20.92 -22.99
CA VAL A 11 45.57 19.60 -22.52
C VAL A 11 45.78 19.45 -21.00
N PHE A 12 46.92 19.91 -20.47
CA PHE A 12 47.17 19.89 -19.03
C PHE A 12 46.20 20.80 -18.25
N SER A 13 45.85 21.95 -18.82
CA SER A 13 44.88 22.87 -18.21
C SER A 13 43.47 22.28 -18.17
N ILE A 14 43.05 21.58 -19.23
CA ILE A 14 41.74 20.91 -19.29
C ILE A 14 41.68 19.73 -18.29
N LEU A 15 42.76 18.97 -18.14
CA LEU A 15 42.85 17.87 -17.16
C LEU A 15 42.83 18.35 -15.70
N LEU A 16 43.41 19.53 -15.42
CA LEU A 16 43.35 20.12 -14.07
C LEU A 16 41.93 20.61 -13.73
N ILE A 17 41.20 21.17 -14.70
CA ILE A 17 39.83 21.67 -14.50
C ILE A 17 38.82 20.52 -14.31
N SER A 18 39.02 19.37 -14.96
CA SER A 18 38.12 18.21 -14.81
C SER A 18 38.26 17.49 -13.46
N SER A 19 39.39 17.68 -12.75
CA SER A 19 39.63 17.11 -11.41
C SER A 19 38.93 17.86 -10.27
N TRP A 20 38.32 19.02 -10.55
CA TRP A 20 37.62 19.85 -9.56
C TRP A 20 36.10 19.83 -9.68
N VAL A 21 35.53 18.99 -10.54
CA VAL A 21 34.09 18.73 -10.50
C VAL A 21 33.87 17.68 -9.40
N PRO A 22 33.26 18.02 -8.25
CA PRO A 22 32.85 16.99 -7.31
C PRO A 22 31.91 16.07 -8.07
N ILE A 23 32.35 14.83 -8.26
CA ILE A 23 31.46 13.73 -8.63
C ILE A 23 30.41 13.73 -7.52
N SER A 24 29.22 14.26 -7.86
CA SER A 24 28.02 14.12 -7.06
C SER A 24 27.73 12.63 -6.99
N LEU A 25 28.42 11.92 -6.10
CA LEU A 25 27.89 10.72 -5.50
C LEU A 25 26.52 11.14 -5.01
N SER A 26 25.48 10.58 -5.63
CA SER A 26 24.15 10.52 -5.07
C SER A 26 24.28 9.81 -3.72
N SER A 27 24.69 10.54 -2.69
CA SER A 27 24.55 10.14 -1.31
C SER A 27 23.08 9.81 -1.17
N LYS A 28 22.78 8.53 -0.95
CA LYS A 28 21.47 8.10 -0.44
C LYS A 28 21.12 9.12 0.65
N LYS A 29 20.10 9.96 0.42
CA LYS A 29 19.69 10.98 1.39
C LYS A 29 19.58 10.26 2.72
N PRO A 30 20.30 10.67 3.78
CA PRO A 30 20.14 10.03 5.07
C PRO A 30 18.66 10.09 5.42
N VAL A 31 18.08 8.95 5.80
CA VAL A 31 16.71 8.89 6.31
C VAL A 31 16.64 9.92 7.43
N GLY A 32 15.88 10.99 7.21
CA GLY A 32 15.91 12.17 8.09
C GLY A 32 15.61 11.76 9.53
N ALA A 33 16.43 12.21 10.48
CA ALA A 33 16.17 11.94 11.89
C ALA A 33 14.88 12.65 12.34
N ALA A 34 14.18 12.08 13.31
CA ALA A 34 13.01 12.71 13.92
C ALA A 34 13.39 14.01 14.64
N ARG A 35 12.66 15.10 14.37
CA ARG A 35 12.75 16.38 15.08
C ARG A 35 11.97 16.26 16.40
N ARG A 36 12.68 16.11 17.53
CA ARG A 36 12.03 15.85 18.83
C ARG A 36 11.37 17.10 19.40
N GLU A 37 11.90 18.25 19.03
CA GLU A 37 11.36 19.57 19.32
C GLU A 37 9.93 19.76 18.80
N ASP A 38 9.51 19.01 17.78
CA ASP A 38 8.17 19.12 17.18
C ASP A 38 7.07 18.40 17.93
N ILE A 39 7.44 17.35 18.63
CA ILE A 39 6.52 16.40 19.23
C ILE A 39 5.48 17.10 20.14
N PRO A 40 5.86 18.07 21.01
CA PRO A 40 4.90 18.76 21.87
C PRO A 40 3.79 19.52 21.12
N TYR A 41 4.05 19.96 19.88
CA TYR A 41 3.11 20.73 19.07
C TYR A 41 2.12 19.83 18.32
N ILE A 42 2.55 18.63 17.93
CA ILE A 42 1.75 17.72 17.09
C ILE A 42 1.14 16.54 17.86
N LYS A 43 1.57 16.27 19.10
CA LYS A 43 1.22 15.03 19.85
C LYS A 43 -0.28 14.74 19.89
N CYS A 44 -1.11 15.76 20.14
CA CYS A 44 -2.56 15.59 20.18
C CYS A 44 -3.13 15.23 18.79
N GLN A 45 -2.71 15.93 17.74
CA GLN A 45 -3.17 15.66 16.38
C GLN A 45 -2.75 14.27 15.91
N VAL A 46 -1.51 13.86 16.23
CA VAL A 46 -1.03 12.50 15.97
C VAL A 46 -1.91 11.47 16.69
N CYS A 47 -2.29 11.73 17.94
CA CYS A 47 -3.17 10.83 18.68
C CYS A 47 -4.55 10.68 18.04
N GLU A 48 -5.16 11.79 17.61
CA GLU A 48 -6.46 11.75 16.94
C GLU A 48 -6.40 10.99 15.62
N LYS A 49 -5.36 11.22 14.80
CA LYS A 49 -5.12 10.46 13.56
C LYS A 49 -4.90 8.99 13.86
N LEU A 50 -4.07 8.65 14.85
CA LEU A 50 -3.79 7.28 15.28
C LEU A 50 -5.08 6.54 15.68
N ALA A 51 -5.91 7.13 16.53
CA ALA A 51 -7.19 6.54 16.94
C ALA A 51 -8.09 6.27 15.73
N ASN A 52 -8.15 7.20 14.79
CA ASN A 52 -8.94 7.05 13.56
C ASN A 52 -8.42 5.91 12.69
N GLN A 53 -7.10 5.79 12.55
CA GLN A 53 -6.45 4.76 11.76
C GLN A 53 -6.66 3.37 12.36
N LEU A 54 -6.53 3.22 13.69
CA LEU A 54 -6.86 1.97 14.38
C LEU A 54 -8.31 1.55 14.15
N TYR A 55 -9.25 2.48 14.33
CA TYR A 55 -10.68 2.21 14.10
C TYR A 55 -10.93 1.73 12.66
N GLN A 56 -10.36 2.43 11.68
CA GLN A 56 -10.51 2.10 10.25
C GLN A 56 -9.88 0.77 9.88
N GLN A 57 -8.68 0.47 10.37
CA GLN A 57 -7.99 -0.80 10.09
C GLN A 57 -8.75 -1.98 10.67
N VAL A 58 -9.21 -1.89 11.92
CA VAL A 58 -10.05 -2.92 12.56
C VAL A 58 -11.33 -3.14 11.77
N GLN A 59 -12.03 -2.08 11.40
CA GLN A 59 -13.27 -2.17 10.65
C GLN A 59 -13.05 -2.76 9.25
N THR A 60 -12.00 -2.31 8.56
CA THR A 60 -11.62 -2.82 7.23
C THR A 60 -11.32 -4.31 7.30
N LYS A 61 -10.47 -4.75 8.24
CA LYS A 61 -10.15 -6.18 8.43
C LYS A 61 -11.40 -6.99 8.76
N GLN A 62 -12.27 -6.49 9.64
CA GLN A 62 -13.55 -7.14 9.96
C GLN A 62 -14.47 -7.27 8.74
N THR A 63 -14.51 -6.29 7.83
CA THR A 63 -15.29 -6.41 6.59
C THR A 63 -14.71 -7.44 5.62
N GLN A 64 -13.38 -7.54 5.53
CA GLN A 64 -12.70 -8.48 4.63
C GLN A 64 -12.87 -9.95 5.06
N ILE A 65 -12.85 -10.23 6.37
CA ILE A 65 -12.97 -11.59 6.90
C ILE A 65 -14.42 -12.01 7.17
N SER A 66 -15.38 -11.11 6.98
CA SER A 66 -16.81 -11.38 7.19
C SER A 66 -17.25 -12.63 6.39
N PRO A 67 -17.99 -13.58 7.00
CA PRO A 67 -18.73 -13.50 8.27
C PRO A 67 -17.92 -13.89 9.53
N LYS A 68 -16.62 -14.19 9.40
CA LYS A 68 -15.78 -14.51 10.57
C LYS A 68 -15.58 -13.25 11.41
N LYS A 69 -15.45 -13.43 12.72
CA LYS A 69 -15.13 -12.34 13.64
C LYS A 69 -13.62 -12.15 13.69
N ILE A 70 -13.19 -10.89 13.73
CA ILE A 70 -11.80 -10.55 14.00
C ILE A 70 -11.42 -11.07 15.38
N SER A 71 -10.26 -11.70 15.47
CA SER A 71 -9.70 -12.17 16.74
C SER A 71 -9.03 -11.03 17.50
N GLU A 72 -8.91 -11.20 18.81
CA GLU A 72 -8.18 -10.25 19.67
C GLU A 72 -6.71 -10.14 19.25
N TYR A 73 -6.08 -11.28 18.91
CA TYR A 73 -4.70 -11.33 18.43
C TYR A 73 -4.48 -10.46 17.18
N GLU A 74 -5.41 -10.49 16.23
CA GLU A 74 -5.33 -9.64 15.04
C GLU A 74 -5.43 -8.15 15.36
N ILE A 75 -6.14 -7.77 16.43
CA ILE A 75 -6.26 -6.37 16.89
C ILE A 75 -5.00 -5.94 17.63
N ILE A 76 -4.41 -6.83 18.45
CA ILE A 76 -3.12 -6.59 19.12
C ILE A 76 -2.05 -6.33 18.07
N GLU A 77 -1.92 -7.19 17.05
CA GLU A 77 -0.95 -7.02 15.97
C GLU A 77 -1.11 -5.68 15.24
N MET A 78 -2.36 -5.26 14.98
CA MET A 78 -2.61 -3.93 14.39
C MET A 78 -2.18 -2.80 15.33
N SER A 79 -2.45 -2.94 16.64
CA SER A 79 -2.13 -1.93 17.66
C SER A 79 -0.63 -1.79 17.89
N GLU A 80 0.11 -2.89 17.81
CA GLU A 80 1.59 -2.90 17.91
C GLU A 80 2.25 -2.27 16.68
N ASN A 81 1.70 -2.52 15.48
CA ASN A 81 2.35 -2.16 14.21
C ASN A 81 1.91 -0.81 13.63
N VAL A 82 0.82 -0.19 14.12
CA VAL A 82 0.26 1.07 13.58
C VAL A 82 1.23 2.25 13.61
N CYS A 83 2.25 2.23 14.48
CA CYS A 83 3.30 3.24 14.56
C CYS A 83 4.65 2.79 13.96
N ASN A 84 4.72 1.63 13.29
CA ASN A 84 5.97 1.08 12.77
C ASN A 84 6.06 1.26 11.26
N LEU A 85 6.87 2.20 10.77
CA LEU A 85 6.96 2.51 9.33
C LEU A 85 7.39 1.33 8.44
N LYS A 86 7.95 0.27 9.02
CA LYS A 86 8.28 -0.98 8.30
C LYS A 86 7.06 -1.87 8.04
N LYS A 87 5.92 -1.53 8.63
CA LYS A 87 4.68 -2.30 8.58
C LYS A 87 3.63 -1.53 7.80
N GLN A 88 2.69 -2.26 7.20
CA GLN A 88 1.66 -1.68 6.34
C GLN A 88 0.65 -0.88 7.19
N GLU A 89 0.47 -1.29 8.44
CA GLU A 89 -0.37 -0.65 9.45
C GLU A 89 0.06 0.80 9.72
N ALA A 90 1.29 1.19 9.40
CA ALA A 90 1.81 2.56 9.57
C ALA A 90 1.87 3.37 8.26
N ASP A 91 1.37 2.85 7.13
CA ASP A 91 1.42 3.55 5.84
C ASP A 91 0.67 4.89 5.87
N TRP A 92 -0.29 5.05 6.79
CA TRP A 92 -0.99 6.32 7.01
C TRP A 92 -0.05 7.47 7.39
N ILE A 93 1.08 7.19 8.04
CA ILE A 93 2.08 8.22 8.41
C ILE A 93 2.72 8.81 7.14
N LEU A 94 2.90 8.00 6.10
CA LEU A 94 3.51 8.44 4.84
C LEU A 94 2.62 9.40 4.05
N LYS A 95 1.34 9.50 4.41
CA LYS A 95 0.37 10.39 3.76
C LYS A 95 0.22 11.73 4.46
N ILE A 96 0.96 11.94 5.55
CA ILE A 96 0.82 13.14 6.37
C ILE A 96 2.05 14.03 6.20
N ASP A 97 1.78 15.32 6.03
CA ASP A 97 2.76 16.41 5.99
C ASP A 97 2.60 17.31 7.23
N ILE A 98 3.70 17.87 7.74
CA ILE A 98 3.66 18.83 8.85
C ILE A 98 3.74 20.24 8.27
N VAL A 99 2.60 20.93 8.20
CA VAL A 99 2.51 22.27 7.63
C VAL A 99 2.51 23.33 8.72
N GLU A 100 3.29 24.39 8.51
CA GLU A 100 3.30 25.57 9.39
C GLU A 100 2.13 26.50 9.05
N GLN A 101 1.20 26.67 9.99
CA GLN A 101 0.08 27.60 9.89
C GLN A 101 0.18 28.67 10.98
N GLY A 102 0.87 29.76 10.66
CA GLY A 102 1.10 30.85 11.60
C GLY A 102 1.90 30.36 12.82
N ASP A 103 1.33 30.49 14.02
CA ASP A 103 1.97 30.07 15.27
C ASP A 103 1.70 28.59 15.64
N LYS A 104 1.21 27.76 14.70
CA LYS A 104 0.86 26.34 14.93
C LYS A 104 1.41 25.42 13.84
N LEU A 105 1.67 24.17 14.22
CA LEU A 105 1.90 23.07 13.28
C LEU A 105 0.59 22.32 13.07
N GLU A 106 0.23 22.05 11.83
CA GLU A 106 -0.94 21.23 11.48
C GLU A 106 -0.53 20.02 10.65
N LEU A 107 -1.18 18.88 10.92
CA LEU A 107 -1.00 17.65 10.16
C LEU A 107 -1.97 17.62 8.98
N VAL A 108 -1.44 17.79 7.77
CA VAL A 108 -2.22 17.76 6.53
C VAL A 108 -2.12 16.37 5.90
N GLU A 109 -3.26 15.81 5.51
CA GLU A 109 -3.33 14.49 4.88
C GLU A 109 -3.44 14.63 3.36
N HIS A 110 -2.62 13.86 2.65
CA HIS A 110 -2.57 13.79 1.19
C HIS A 110 -3.08 12.44 0.67
N ASP A 111 -3.55 12.42 -0.58
CA ASP A 111 -4.09 11.19 -1.20
C ASP A 111 -3.01 10.16 -1.55
N SER A 112 -1.78 10.62 -1.82
CA SER A 112 -0.63 9.81 -2.20
C SER A 112 0.39 9.67 -1.06
N GLU A 113 1.07 8.52 -0.98
CA GLU A 113 2.18 8.33 -0.05
C GLU A 113 3.38 9.18 -0.46
N GLY A 114 4.01 9.85 0.50
CA GLY A 114 5.18 10.70 0.32
C GLY A 114 6.49 9.99 0.64
N GLN A 115 7.60 10.60 0.21
CA GLN A 115 8.94 10.17 0.55
C GLN A 115 9.19 10.45 2.04
N CYS A 116 9.63 9.41 2.76
CA CYS A 116 9.76 9.47 4.20
C CYS A 116 11.08 10.17 4.59
N ASN A 117 10.97 11.41 5.06
CA ASN A 117 12.08 12.24 5.52
C ASN A 117 12.01 12.50 7.05
N SER A 118 12.50 13.65 7.52
CA SER A 118 12.48 13.97 8.95
C SER A 118 11.06 14.08 9.54
N GLU A 119 10.07 14.49 8.74
CA GLU A 119 8.68 14.68 9.17
C GLU A 119 7.95 13.38 9.45
N CYS A 120 7.99 12.41 8.52
CA CYS A 120 7.40 11.08 8.77
C CYS A 120 8.02 10.43 10.02
N LYS A 121 9.32 10.65 10.26
CA LYS A 121 10.03 10.13 11.43
C LYS A 121 9.63 10.85 12.71
N THR A 122 9.32 12.12 12.61
CA THR A 122 8.76 12.91 13.70
C THR A 122 7.36 12.43 14.08
N ILE A 123 6.51 12.14 13.10
CA ILE A 123 5.17 11.57 13.31
C ILE A 123 5.27 10.15 13.86
N GLU A 124 6.15 9.30 13.31
CA GLU A 124 6.44 7.94 13.82
C GLU A 124 6.82 8.01 15.31
N ARG A 125 7.75 8.91 15.65
CA ARG A 125 8.21 9.06 17.02
C ARG A 125 7.10 9.56 17.94
N ALA A 126 6.32 10.56 17.51
CA ALA A 126 5.17 11.05 18.27
C ALA A 126 4.10 9.95 18.45
N CYS A 127 3.86 9.13 17.43
CA CYS A 127 2.95 7.98 17.48
C CYS A 127 3.39 6.97 18.53
N GLN A 128 4.67 6.61 18.53
CA GLN A 128 5.25 5.71 19.55
C GLN A 128 5.13 6.29 20.96
N GLU A 129 5.28 7.60 21.15
CA GLU A 129 5.10 8.26 22.45
C GLU A 129 3.64 8.38 22.89
N VAL A 130 2.69 8.40 21.95
CA VAL A 130 1.25 8.35 22.22
C VAL A 130 0.83 6.93 22.58
N MET A 131 1.24 5.94 21.79
CA MET A 131 0.88 4.53 22.01
C MET A 131 1.56 3.98 23.26
N GLY A 132 2.84 4.29 23.47
CA GLY A 132 3.61 3.87 24.63
C GLY A 132 3.55 2.36 24.86
N TYR A 133 3.12 1.97 26.05
CA TYR A 133 2.90 0.57 26.47
C TYR A 133 1.40 0.22 26.53
N SER A 134 0.56 1.05 25.92
CA SER A 134 -0.90 0.92 25.98
C SER A 134 -1.48 0.24 24.73
N ASP A 135 -0.65 -0.33 23.87
CA ASP A 135 -1.03 -1.10 22.69
C ASP A 135 -1.98 -2.27 23.06
N THR A 136 -1.66 -3.00 24.13
CA THR A 136 -2.49 -4.08 24.66
C THR A 136 -3.81 -3.57 25.25
N ASP A 137 -3.78 -2.49 26.06
CA ASP A 137 -4.99 -1.88 26.64
C ASP A 137 -5.94 -1.36 25.55
N VAL A 138 -5.39 -0.76 24.49
CA VAL A 138 -6.14 -0.25 23.34
C VAL A 138 -6.75 -1.40 22.57
N ALA A 139 -6.00 -2.47 22.34
CA ALA A 139 -6.49 -3.67 21.66
C ALA A 139 -7.61 -4.36 22.44
N GLU A 140 -7.46 -4.49 23.76
CA GLU A 140 -8.48 -5.04 24.65
C GLU A 140 -9.77 -4.18 24.56
N TYR A 141 -9.63 -2.85 24.64
CA TYR A 141 -10.76 -1.94 24.56
C TYR A 141 -11.50 -2.05 23.23
N LEU A 142 -10.76 -2.10 22.12
CA LEU A 142 -11.31 -2.31 20.78
C LEU A 142 -12.07 -3.64 20.65
N TYR A 143 -11.50 -4.71 21.17
CA TYR A 143 -12.06 -6.05 21.06
C TYR A 143 -13.33 -6.24 21.92
N LYS A 144 -13.26 -5.84 23.20
CA LYS A 144 -14.35 -6.05 24.18
C LYS A 144 -15.49 -5.06 23.99
N HIS A 145 -15.18 -3.78 23.87
CA HIS A 145 -16.20 -2.72 23.88
C HIS A 145 -16.70 -2.31 22.51
N LYS A 146 -15.92 -2.59 21.44
CA LYS A 146 -16.24 -2.18 20.06
C LYS A 146 -16.67 -0.70 20.00
N PRO A 147 -15.84 0.20 20.52
CA PRO A 147 -16.20 1.60 20.70
C PRO A 147 -16.49 2.26 19.35
N GLN A 148 -17.25 3.35 19.38
CA GLN A 148 -17.27 4.30 18.26
C GLN A 148 -15.95 5.05 18.19
N LYS A 149 -15.64 5.61 17.02
CA LYS A 149 -14.44 6.39 16.72
C LYS A 149 -14.11 7.41 17.82
N ASP A 150 -15.06 8.26 18.18
CA ASP A 150 -14.83 9.34 19.17
C ASP A 150 -14.56 8.80 20.58
N SER A 151 -15.21 7.70 20.96
CA SER A 151 -14.97 7.03 22.23
C SER A 151 -13.58 6.40 22.31
N LEU A 152 -13.07 5.88 21.19
CA LEU A 152 -11.69 5.38 21.08
C LEU A 152 -10.69 6.53 21.19
N THR A 153 -10.92 7.63 20.45
CA THR A 153 -10.08 8.83 20.51
C THR A 153 -10.02 9.39 21.93
N HIS A 154 -11.16 9.52 22.61
CA HIS A 154 -11.18 9.99 23.99
C HIS A 154 -10.42 9.04 24.94
N PHE A 155 -10.59 7.72 24.77
CA PHE A 155 -9.89 6.73 25.58
C PHE A 155 -8.36 6.81 25.39
N LEU A 156 -7.89 6.79 24.14
CA LEU A 156 -6.47 6.82 23.82
C LEU A 156 -5.82 8.18 24.13
N CYS A 157 -6.45 9.28 23.72
CA CYS A 157 -5.84 10.61 23.74
C CYS A 157 -5.96 11.36 25.06
N ASN A 158 -7.06 11.17 25.79
CA ASN A 158 -7.29 11.86 27.06
C ASN A 158 -7.00 10.98 28.28
N LYS A 159 -7.39 9.70 28.25
CA LYS A 159 -7.23 8.81 29.41
C LYS A 159 -5.85 8.15 29.48
N LEU A 160 -5.43 7.49 28.40
CA LEU A 160 -4.18 6.72 28.38
C LEU A 160 -2.96 7.63 28.17
N SER A 161 -2.84 8.24 26.99
CA SER A 161 -1.64 9.00 26.61
C SER A 161 -1.57 10.41 27.18
N LYS A 162 -2.72 10.97 27.61
CA LYS A 162 -2.88 12.37 28.07
C LYS A 162 -2.37 13.41 27.06
N SER A 163 -2.30 13.04 25.79
CA SER A 163 -1.72 13.84 24.71
C SER A 163 -2.57 15.04 24.35
N CYS A 164 -3.89 14.95 24.53
CA CYS A 164 -4.85 16.01 24.21
C CYS A 164 -5.39 16.76 25.43
N THR A 165 -4.87 16.48 26.63
CA THR A 165 -5.34 17.12 27.87
C THR A 165 -5.01 18.60 27.91
N ASN A 166 -3.85 19.00 27.36
CA ASN A 166 -3.42 20.37 27.26
C ASN A 166 -3.42 20.82 25.80
N LYS A 167 -3.73 22.10 25.56
CA LYS A 167 -3.59 22.68 24.22
C LYS A 167 -2.11 22.72 23.83
N PRO A 168 -1.76 22.43 22.56
CA PRO A 168 -0.40 22.57 22.08
C PRO A 168 0.16 23.98 22.34
N PRO A 169 1.43 24.11 22.79
CA PRO A 169 2.07 25.41 22.92
C PRO A 169 2.20 26.11 21.54
N PRO A 170 2.35 27.44 21.50
CA PRO A 170 2.64 28.14 20.25
C PRO A 170 4.05 27.82 19.75
N VAL A 171 4.21 27.72 18.44
CA VAL A 171 5.47 27.36 17.78
C VAL A 171 6.44 28.57 17.84
N PRO A 172 7.72 28.37 18.19
CA PRO A 172 8.73 29.44 18.16
C PRO A 172 8.94 29.98 16.74
N LYS A 173 9.08 31.30 16.60
CA LYS A 173 9.29 31.98 15.30
C LYS A 173 10.67 31.74 14.68
N ASP A 174 11.66 31.37 15.50
CA ASP A 174 13.04 31.09 15.07
C ASP A 174 13.26 29.62 14.64
N ARG A 175 12.17 28.86 14.53
CA ARG A 175 12.17 27.48 14.07
C ARG A 175 12.54 27.41 12.59
N THR A 176 13.35 26.42 12.21
CA THR A 176 13.58 26.10 10.80
C THR A 176 12.38 25.35 10.20
N PRO A 177 11.82 25.83 9.07
CA PRO A 177 10.72 25.16 8.41
C PRO A 177 10.97 23.67 8.11
N GLY A 178 9.87 22.94 8.00
CA GLY A 178 9.82 21.56 7.54
C GLY A 178 10.40 21.37 6.13
N GLU A 179 10.67 20.12 5.78
CA GLU A 179 11.04 19.77 4.40
C GLU A 179 9.75 19.57 3.60
N PRO A 180 9.62 20.07 2.37
CA PRO A 180 8.37 19.97 1.63
C PRO A 180 7.99 18.51 1.35
N PHE A 181 6.69 18.21 1.36
CA PHE A 181 6.14 16.92 0.95
C PHE A 181 6.51 16.56 -0.49
N PHE A 182 7.15 15.40 -0.67
CA PHE A 182 7.41 14.84 -2.00
C PHE A 182 6.57 13.58 -2.23
N PRO A 183 5.51 13.64 -3.06
CA PRO A 183 4.70 12.46 -3.33
C PRO A 183 5.52 11.39 -4.07
N LYS A 184 5.46 10.15 -3.58
CA LYS A 184 6.02 8.99 -4.28
C LYS A 184 5.16 8.66 -5.49
N SER A 185 5.79 8.06 -6.50
CA SER A 185 5.05 7.45 -7.59
C SER A 185 4.29 6.21 -7.11
N SER A 186 3.16 5.88 -7.74
CA SER A 186 2.35 4.70 -7.38
C SER A 186 3.16 3.40 -7.45
N LYS A 187 4.07 3.28 -8.43
CA LYS A 187 4.97 2.12 -8.59
C LYS A 187 5.94 1.98 -7.42
N GLU A 188 6.43 3.09 -6.88
CA GLU A 188 7.34 3.09 -5.75
C GLU A 188 6.62 2.71 -4.46
N ALA A 189 5.42 3.25 -4.22
CA ALA A 189 4.57 2.86 -3.10
C ALA A 189 4.20 1.36 -3.13
N GLU A 190 3.84 0.83 -4.30
CA GLU A 190 3.56 -0.61 -4.48
C GLU A 190 4.79 -1.48 -4.23
N MET A 191 5.96 -1.06 -4.73
CA MET A 191 7.22 -1.76 -4.48
C MET A 191 7.58 -1.78 -3.00
N ASP A 192 7.44 -0.67 -2.30
CA ASP A 192 7.71 -0.59 -0.86
C ASP A 192 6.76 -1.49 -0.07
N LYS A 193 5.48 -1.54 -0.44
CA LYS A 193 4.51 -2.44 0.17
C LYS A 193 4.87 -3.91 0.00
N ILE A 194 5.37 -4.29 -1.18
CA ILE A 194 5.88 -5.65 -1.42
C ILE A 194 7.07 -5.93 -0.49
N LEU A 195 8.04 -5.01 -0.40
CA LEU A 195 9.22 -5.17 0.46
C LEU A 195 8.84 -5.32 1.95
N LYS A 196 7.89 -4.51 2.44
CA LYS A 196 7.39 -4.60 3.83
C LYS A 196 6.74 -5.95 4.13
N SER A 197 6.01 -6.52 3.16
CA SER A 197 5.40 -7.84 3.33
C SER A 197 6.43 -8.97 3.43
N MET A 198 7.65 -8.76 2.92
CA MET A 198 8.73 -9.76 2.96
C MET A 198 9.54 -9.70 4.26
N GLU A 199 9.70 -8.54 4.89
CA GLU A 199 10.53 -8.35 6.11
C GLU A 199 9.98 -9.10 7.35
N GLY A 200 8.73 -9.56 7.31
CA GLY A 200 8.07 -10.33 8.38
C GLY A 200 8.05 -11.86 8.20
N MET A 201 8.59 -12.39 7.10
CA MET A 201 8.50 -13.82 6.80
C MET A 201 9.72 -14.56 7.38
N PRO A 202 9.55 -15.59 8.24
CA PRO A 202 10.65 -16.37 8.79
C PRO A 202 11.47 -16.97 7.64
N GLY A 203 12.72 -16.53 7.50
CA GLY A 203 13.59 -17.01 6.44
C GLY A 203 13.89 -18.49 6.60
N ALA A 204 13.56 -19.29 5.58
CA ALA A 204 14.12 -20.62 5.44
C ALA A 204 15.66 -20.48 5.32
N PRO A 205 16.45 -21.29 6.06
CA PRO A 205 17.90 -21.19 6.01
C PRO A 205 18.38 -21.45 4.57
N GLY A 206 19.01 -20.45 3.94
CA GLY A 206 19.67 -20.58 2.64
C GLY A 206 19.29 -19.59 1.54
N MET A 207 18.26 -18.74 1.70
CA MET A 207 17.94 -17.72 0.70
C MET A 207 18.78 -16.44 0.91
N LYS A 208 19.63 -16.09 -0.06
CA LYS A 208 20.30 -14.79 -0.12
C LYS A 208 19.24 -13.71 -0.40
N MET A 209 19.12 -12.71 0.47
CA MET A 209 18.31 -11.52 0.19
C MET A 209 18.94 -10.77 -0.99
N PHE A 210 18.17 -10.55 -2.05
CA PHE A 210 18.61 -9.71 -3.17
C PHE A 210 18.27 -8.25 -2.87
N SER A 211 19.24 -7.35 -3.08
CA SER A 211 19.02 -5.92 -2.90
C SER A 211 18.21 -5.35 -4.06
N LYS A 212 17.59 -4.17 -3.88
CA LYS A 212 16.82 -3.47 -4.93
C LYS A 212 17.63 -3.30 -6.21
N GLU A 213 18.95 -3.14 -6.08
CA GLU A 213 19.88 -3.00 -7.21
C GLU A 213 20.10 -4.36 -7.94
N ASP A 214 20.17 -5.47 -7.20
CA ASP A 214 20.39 -6.82 -7.76
C ASP A 214 19.19 -7.33 -8.58
N LEU A 215 17.97 -6.96 -8.17
CA LEU A 215 16.74 -7.30 -8.89
C LEU A 215 16.58 -6.49 -10.18
N MET A 216 17.11 -5.26 -10.22
CA MET A 216 17.09 -4.44 -11.44
C MET A 216 18.21 -4.81 -12.42
N ASN A 217 19.33 -5.34 -11.93
CA ASN A 217 20.48 -5.69 -12.76
C ASN A 217 20.43 -7.12 -13.32
N LYS A 218 19.57 -7.99 -12.78
CA LYS A 218 19.31 -9.31 -13.37
C LYS A 218 18.22 -9.21 -14.43
N ASN A 219 18.65 -9.03 -15.68
CA ASN A 219 17.86 -9.40 -16.85
C ASN A 219 17.56 -10.92 -16.74
N PHE A 220 16.38 -11.29 -16.26
CA PHE A 220 15.87 -12.65 -16.40
C PHE A 220 15.43 -12.83 -17.86
N GLY A 221 16.40 -13.08 -18.73
CA GLY A 221 16.19 -13.39 -20.14
C GLY A 221 17.23 -14.41 -20.59
N ASP A 222 16.72 -15.57 -21.02
CA ASP A 222 17.38 -16.66 -21.75
C ASP A 222 18.69 -17.22 -21.21
N GLU A 223 18.59 -18.38 -20.58
CA GLU A 223 19.56 -19.46 -20.81
C GLU A 223 18.76 -20.71 -21.21
N ASP A 224 18.54 -20.86 -22.52
CA ASP A 224 18.47 -22.15 -23.20
C ASP A 224 18.73 -21.96 -24.71
N ALA A 225 19.80 -22.62 -25.17
CA ALA A 225 20.14 -22.99 -26.54
C ALA A 225 20.88 -21.97 -27.46
N ASP A 226 22.20 -22.20 -27.51
CA ASP A 226 22.99 -22.49 -28.71
C ASP A 226 23.60 -21.37 -29.57
N GLU A 227 24.87 -21.64 -29.89
CA GLU A 227 25.89 -20.90 -30.63
C GLU A 227 25.47 -20.52 -32.06
N ASP A 228 25.87 -19.34 -32.54
CA ASP A 228 26.69 -19.19 -33.77
C ASP A 228 26.91 -17.70 -34.15
N ASP A 229 28.14 -17.48 -34.61
CA ASP A 229 28.87 -16.30 -35.13
C ASP A 229 28.11 -15.24 -35.99
N ASP A 230 28.53 -13.96 -35.87
CA ASP A 230 29.25 -13.18 -36.91
C ASP A 230 29.07 -11.64 -36.79
N ASP A 231 30.20 -10.97 -36.57
CA ASP A 231 30.72 -9.69 -37.12
C ASP A 231 29.94 -8.35 -37.15
N ASP A 232 30.62 -7.37 -36.54
CA ASP A 232 30.96 -6.00 -36.98
C ASP A 232 29.91 -4.88 -37.16
N ASP A 233 30.04 -3.92 -36.22
CA ASP A 233 30.21 -2.46 -36.34
C ASP A 233 29.23 -1.54 -37.13
N ASP A 234 28.93 -0.46 -36.40
CA ASP A 234 28.65 0.92 -36.80
C ASP A 234 27.25 1.41 -37.25
N GLU A 235 26.71 2.23 -36.34
CA GLU A 235 26.07 3.53 -36.56
C GLU A 235 24.57 3.61 -36.90
N ALA A 236 23.81 3.87 -35.81
CA ALA A 236 22.63 4.73 -35.70
C ALA A 236 21.63 4.79 -36.87
N ASP A 237 20.50 4.07 -36.72
CA ASP A 237 19.22 4.66 -37.12
C ASP A 237 18.10 4.25 -36.17
N PHE A 238 17.49 5.24 -35.51
CA PHE A 238 16.33 5.07 -34.65
C PHE A 238 15.17 4.57 -35.52
N PRO A 239 14.56 3.38 -35.26
CA PRO A 239 13.59 2.84 -36.18
C PRO A 239 12.28 3.64 -36.09
N SER A 240 11.99 4.40 -37.15
CA SER A 240 10.70 5.08 -37.43
C SER A 240 9.46 4.16 -37.36
N LYS A 241 9.67 2.85 -37.21
CA LYS A 241 8.65 1.83 -36.95
C LYS A 241 8.16 1.80 -35.49
N LEU A 242 8.92 2.30 -34.52
CA LEU A 242 8.54 2.23 -33.10
C LEU A 242 7.38 3.19 -32.74
N GLY A 243 7.36 4.38 -33.34
CA GLY A 243 6.26 5.34 -33.17
C GLY A 243 4.93 4.85 -33.76
N LYS A 244 4.98 4.07 -34.85
CA LYS A 244 3.80 3.47 -35.47
C LYS A 244 3.25 2.31 -34.64
N VAL A 245 4.14 1.46 -34.11
CA VAL A 245 3.80 0.33 -33.23
C VAL A 245 3.22 0.80 -31.89
N LEU A 246 3.71 1.91 -31.31
CA LEU A 246 3.15 2.48 -30.07
C LEU A 246 1.76 3.10 -30.26
N ARG A 247 1.50 3.69 -31.43
CA ARG A 247 0.18 4.25 -31.79
C ARG A 247 -0.84 3.16 -32.16
N GLU A 248 -0.38 2.00 -32.62
CA GLU A 248 -1.21 0.83 -32.91
C GLU A 248 -1.44 -0.06 -31.67
N LYS A 249 -0.49 -0.09 -30.71
CA LYS A 249 -0.68 -0.73 -29.39
C LYS A 249 -1.65 0.01 -28.48
N THR A 250 -1.81 1.32 -28.64
CA THR A 250 -2.74 2.13 -27.84
C THR A 250 -4.18 1.98 -28.32
N SER A 251 -4.43 1.81 -29.62
CA SER A 251 -5.76 1.49 -30.16
C SER A 251 -6.18 0.05 -29.83
N THR A 252 -5.29 -0.93 -30.01
CA THR A 252 -5.57 -2.35 -29.68
C THR A 252 -5.75 -2.60 -28.17
N LYS A 253 -5.15 -1.79 -27.30
CA LYS A 253 -5.38 -1.85 -25.83
C LYS A 253 -6.77 -1.34 -25.41
N SER A 254 -7.47 -0.60 -26.27
CA SER A 254 -8.88 -0.26 -26.05
C SER A 254 -9.81 -1.37 -26.56
N ASP A 255 -9.49 -1.95 -27.73
CA ASP A 255 -10.26 -3.05 -28.35
C ASP A 255 -10.18 -4.36 -27.56
N TRP A 256 -9.02 -4.73 -27.00
CA TRP A 256 -8.94 -5.96 -26.19
C TRP A 256 -9.72 -5.84 -24.88
N LYS A 257 -9.82 -4.63 -24.27
CA LYS A 257 -10.62 -4.39 -23.06
C LYS A 257 -12.10 -4.53 -23.37
N GLN A 258 -12.55 -3.99 -24.51
CA GLN A 258 -13.94 -4.16 -24.97
C GLN A 258 -14.23 -5.62 -25.32
N THR A 259 -13.29 -6.32 -25.95
CA THR A 259 -13.43 -7.74 -26.31
C THR A 259 -13.50 -8.64 -25.07
N ILE A 260 -12.69 -8.39 -24.03
CA ILE A 260 -12.74 -9.12 -22.76
C ILE A 260 -14.04 -8.82 -22.03
N THR A 261 -14.44 -7.54 -21.94
CA THR A 261 -15.70 -7.15 -21.29
C THR A 261 -16.89 -7.80 -21.97
N ARG A 262 -16.93 -7.81 -23.30
CA ARG A 262 -17.98 -8.49 -24.09
C ARG A 262 -18.01 -9.99 -23.82
N LYS A 263 -16.85 -10.68 -23.84
CA LYS A 263 -16.76 -12.11 -23.56
C LYS A 263 -17.19 -12.46 -22.13
N VAL A 264 -16.85 -11.63 -21.14
CA VAL A 264 -17.28 -11.83 -19.73
C VAL A 264 -18.79 -11.62 -19.58
N VAL A 265 -19.35 -10.58 -20.21
CA VAL A 265 -20.81 -10.34 -20.21
C VAL A 265 -21.56 -11.49 -20.90
N GLU A 266 -21.07 -11.94 -22.06
CA GLU A 266 -21.70 -13.03 -22.82
C GLU A 266 -21.62 -14.39 -22.09
N THR A 267 -20.49 -14.67 -21.43
CA THR A 267 -20.32 -15.85 -20.57
C THR A 267 -21.23 -15.76 -19.34
N GLY A 268 -21.35 -14.56 -18.75
CA GLY A 268 -22.24 -14.27 -17.62
C GLY A 268 -23.72 -14.41 -17.97
N GLU A 269 -24.15 -13.95 -19.15
CA GLU A 269 -25.52 -14.11 -19.63
C GLU A 269 -25.85 -15.57 -19.96
N THR A 270 -24.90 -16.32 -20.52
CA THR A 270 -25.05 -17.74 -20.82
C THR A 270 -25.18 -18.57 -19.53
N LEU A 271 -24.35 -18.25 -18.52
CA LEU A 271 -24.46 -18.82 -17.17
C LEU A 271 -25.78 -18.44 -16.50
N LYS A 272 -26.25 -17.19 -16.64
CA LYS A 272 -27.53 -16.73 -16.08
C LYS A 272 -28.72 -17.43 -16.72
N ARG A 273 -28.68 -17.71 -18.04
CA ARG A 273 -29.70 -18.53 -18.73
C ARG A 273 -29.66 -19.98 -18.25
N HIS A 274 -28.49 -20.57 -18.07
CA HIS A 274 -28.36 -21.93 -17.54
C HIS A 274 -28.83 -22.05 -16.09
N ALA A 275 -28.50 -21.07 -15.24
CA ALA A 275 -28.96 -20.99 -13.86
C ALA A 275 -30.48 -20.83 -13.75
N ASN A 276 -31.09 -19.94 -14.56
CA ASN A 276 -32.54 -19.78 -14.60
C ASN A 276 -33.25 -21.02 -15.16
N LYS A 277 -32.66 -21.72 -16.15
CA LYS A 277 -33.22 -22.97 -16.69
C LYS A 277 -33.17 -24.08 -15.64
N PHE A 278 -32.08 -24.19 -14.89
CA PHE A 278 -31.93 -25.18 -13.82
C PHE A 278 -32.84 -24.87 -12.62
N SER A 279 -32.93 -23.61 -12.21
CA SER A 279 -33.83 -23.13 -11.16
C SER A 279 -35.30 -23.44 -11.49
N ASN A 280 -35.73 -23.14 -12.72
CA ASN A 280 -37.10 -23.46 -13.18
C ASN A 280 -37.36 -24.97 -13.23
N ARG A 281 -36.35 -25.79 -13.55
CA ARG A 281 -36.46 -27.26 -13.59
C ARG A 281 -36.59 -27.84 -12.17
N ILE A 282 -35.80 -27.32 -11.22
CA ILE A 282 -35.91 -27.66 -9.80
C ILE A 282 -37.27 -27.24 -9.23
N GLN A 283 -37.74 -26.03 -9.56
CA GLN A 283 -39.03 -25.54 -9.06
C GLN A 283 -40.21 -26.37 -9.60
N LYS A 284 -40.18 -26.78 -10.88
CA LYS A 284 -41.18 -27.70 -11.46
C LYS A 284 -41.12 -29.09 -10.84
N TRP A 285 -39.92 -29.62 -10.61
CA TRP A 285 -39.73 -30.91 -9.94
C TRP A 285 -40.28 -30.90 -8.50
N TRP A 286 -40.01 -29.83 -7.74
CA TRP A 286 -40.54 -29.63 -6.39
C TRP A 286 -42.07 -29.48 -6.35
N LYS A 287 -42.66 -28.74 -7.30
CA LYS A 287 -44.13 -28.63 -7.43
C LYS A 287 -44.76 -29.98 -7.80
N GLY A 288 -44.13 -30.76 -8.68
CA GLY A 288 -44.55 -32.12 -9.04
C GLY A 288 -44.54 -33.07 -7.84
N LYS A 289 -43.47 -33.06 -7.05
CA LYS A 289 -43.35 -33.89 -5.83
C LYS A 289 -44.37 -33.53 -4.76
N LYS A 290 -44.71 -32.24 -4.58
CA LYS A 290 -45.80 -31.81 -3.69
C LYS A 290 -47.18 -32.27 -4.17
N SER A 291 -47.42 -32.27 -5.49
CA SER A 291 -48.70 -32.72 -6.06
C SER A 291 -48.90 -34.24 -5.94
N SER A 292 -47.84 -35.05 -6.10
CA SER A 292 -47.90 -36.50 -5.94
C SER A 292 -48.07 -36.92 -4.49
N LEU A 293 -47.50 -36.18 -3.54
CA LEU A 293 -47.72 -36.33 -2.09
C LEU A 293 -49.18 -36.02 -1.70
N LYS A 294 -49.81 -35.00 -2.30
CA LYS A 294 -51.25 -34.73 -2.10
C LYS A 294 -52.13 -35.84 -2.71
N LYS A 295 -51.76 -36.39 -3.87
CA LYS A 295 -52.49 -37.49 -4.55
C LYS A 295 -52.35 -38.84 -3.82
N LYS A 296 -51.23 -39.09 -3.13
CA LYS A 296 -51.06 -40.28 -2.25
C LYS A 296 -51.91 -40.18 -0.98
N LYS A 297 -52.05 -38.99 -0.37
CA LYS A 297 -52.94 -38.78 0.79
C LYS A 297 -54.43 -38.89 0.46
N SER A 298 -54.83 -38.66 -0.79
CA SER A 298 -56.24 -38.84 -1.21
C SER A 298 -56.57 -40.28 -1.60
N LYS A 299 -55.59 -41.08 -2.05
CA LYS A 299 -55.79 -42.52 -2.36
C LYS A 299 -55.75 -43.44 -1.14
N SER A 300 -55.16 -43.04 -0.02
CA SER A 300 -55.15 -43.85 1.22
C SER A 300 -56.41 -43.72 2.08
N LYS A 301 -57.48 -43.08 1.58
CA LYS A 301 -58.77 -42.93 2.28
C LYS A 301 -59.91 -43.77 1.69
N SER A 302 -59.69 -44.61 0.68
CA SER A 302 -60.74 -45.46 0.08
C SER A 302 -60.35 -46.94 0.06
N SER A 303 -60.32 -47.58 1.23
CA SER A 303 -60.43 -49.04 1.35
C SER A 303 -60.67 -49.40 2.81
N LYS A 304 -61.95 -49.43 3.22
CA LYS A 304 -62.42 -50.08 4.44
C LYS A 304 -63.28 -51.26 3.97
N PRO A 305 -62.96 -52.53 4.28
CA PRO A 305 -63.87 -53.63 4.01
C PRO A 305 -64.98 -53.63 5.06
N GLU A 306 -66.22 -53.81 4.60
CA GLU A 306 -67.37 -54.11 5.44
C GLU A 306 -67.25 -55.51 6.03
N LEU A 307 -67.73 -55.65 7.26
CA LEU A 307 -67.95 -56.88 8.03
C LEU A 307 -69.38 -56.79 8.56
#